data_AF-A0A9E5IYI0-F1
#
_entry.id   AF-A0A9E5IYI0-F1
#
_cell.length_a   1.000
_cell.length_b   1.000
_cell.length_c   1.000
_cell.angle_alpha   90.00
_cell.angle_beta   90.00
_cell.angle_gamma   90.00
#
_symmetry.space_group_name_H-M   'P 1'
#
loop_
_entity.id
_entity.type
_entity.pdbx_description
1 polymer ?
#
loop_
_entity_poly.entity_id
_entity_poly.type
_entity_poly.pdbx_seq_one_letter_code
_entity_poly.pdbx_strand_id
1 'polypeptide(L)'
;MKQLAGEGAVFGAVEEMPASELIGMSYKPIFDYYSKDEKLENRANGWKVYGADFVTIDTGTGIVHIAPAFGADDYELAQKVKLPFIQHVGTDGHFKKEVTDFAGQNVKPKSTAEEKDAHQRADIEIIKFLARQGNLFAKEKIIHSYPHCWRCDTPLLNYAASSWFVKVASFKDKLVAANKKVRWVPEEVGEGRFGNWLENARDWAISRSR
;
A
#
# COMPACT_ATOMS: atom_id res chain seq x y z
N MET A 1 12.44 18.33 1.40
CA MET A 1 13.63 19.17 1.56
C MET A 1 13.67 19.96 2.87
N LYS A 2 12.55 20.52 3.39
CA LYS A 2 12.58 21.57 4.43
C LYS A 2 13.14 21.21 5.82
N GLN A 3 13.40 19.95 6.16
CA GLN A 3 13.91 19.62 7.50
C GLN A 3 15.33 19.03 7.53
N LEU A 4 15.84 18.57 6.39
CA LEU A 4 17.24 18.11 6.24
C LEU A 4 18.12 19.12 5.49
N ALA A 5 17.51 20.10 4.84
CA ALA A 5 18.18 21.25 4.28
C ALA A 5 17.29 22.48 4.46
N GLY A 6 17.85 23.58 4.97
CA GLY A 6 17.09 24.82 5.17
C GLY A 6 16.43 25.30 3.87
N GLU A 7 15.37 26.10 3.99
CA GLU A 7 14.79 26.79 2.84
C GLU A 7 15.90 27.58 2.11
N GLY A 8 16.10 27.30 0.82
CA GLY A 8 17.14 27.93 -0.01
C GLY A 8 18.42 27.10 -0.22
N ALA A 9 18.48 25.85 0.25
CA ALA A 9 19.62 24.98 -0.04
C ALA A 9 19.72 24.66 -1.54
N VAL A 10 20.90 24.92 -2.12
CA VAL A 10 21.23 24.55 -3.50
C VAL A 10 21.91 23.19 -3.47
N PHE A 11 21.36 22.24 -4.23
CA PHE A 11 21.90 20.90 -4.36
C PHE A 11 22.57 20.74 -5.73
N GLY A 12 23.71 20.05 -5.76
CA GLY A 12 24.34 19.57 -6.98
C GLY A 12 24.43 18.05 -6.95
N ALA A 13 24.39 17.42 -8.13
CA ALA A 13 24.66 15.99 -8.25
C ALA A 13 26.12 15.72 -7.84
N VAL A 14 26.32 14.77 -6.93
CA VAL A 14 27.65 14.31 -6.51
C VAL A 14 28.05 13.07 -7.29
N GLU A 15 27.09 12.21 -7.60
CA GLU A 15 27.28 10.94 -8.30
C GLU A 15 25.97 10.54 -9.00
N GLU A 16 26.10 9.88 -10.14
CA GLU A 16 25.01 9.21 -10.84
C GLU A 16 25.38 7.73 -10.97
N MET A 17 24.45 6.84 -10.61
CA MET A 17 24.68 5.41 -10.66
C MET A 17 23.45 4.67 -11.19
N PRO A 18 23.62 3.55 -11.90
CA PRO A 18 22.51 2.74 -12.35
C PRO A 18 21.82 2.06 -11.15
N ALA A 19 20.49 1.94 -11.20
CA ALA A 19 19.69 1.34 -10.14
C ALA A 19 20.12 -0.11 -9.80
N SER A 20 20.72 -0.83 -10.75
CA SER A 20 21.27 -2.17 -10.53
C SER A 20 22.35 -2.22 -9.45
N GLU A 21 23.09 -1.14 -9.23
CA GLU A 21 24.11 -1.06 -8.17
C GLU A 21 23.50 -0.88 -6.78
N LEU A 22 22.26 -0.39 -6.69
CA LEU A 22 21.55 -0.25 -5.43
C LEU A 22 20.97 -1.60 -4.96
N ILE A 23 20.69 -2.53 -5.87
CA ILE A 23 20.04 -3.81 -5.55
C ILE A 23 20.89 -4.61 -4.57
N GLY A 24 20.27 -5.05 -3.47
CA GLY A 24 20.92 -5.80 -2.40
C GLY A 24 21.56 -4.95 -1.31
N MET A 25 21.71 -3.64 -1.51
CA MET A 25 22.17 -2.73 -0.46
C MET A 25 21.21 -2.79 0.73
N SER A 26 21.77 -2.89 1.93
CA SER A 26 21.01 -2.88 3.17
C SER A 26 20.80 -1.44 3.66
N TYR A 27 19.64 -1.17 4.24
CA TYR A 27 19.32 0.14 4.81
C TYR A 27 18.86 -0.01 6.26
N LYS A 28 18.96 1.07 7.03
CA LYS A 28 18.42 1.12 8.39
C LYS A 28 16.91 1.35 8.33
N PRO A 29 16.06 0.48 8.87
CA PRO A 29 14.64 0.75 8.94
C PRO A 29 14.34 2.02 9.73
N ILE A 30 13.26 2.70 9.33
CA ILE A 30 12.69 3.83 10.04
C ILE A 30 12.15 3.39 11.42
N PHE A 31 11.49 2.22 11.47
CA PHE A 31 10.95 1.61 12.67
C PHE A 31 11.60 0.25 12.90
N ASP A 32 12.21 0.05 14.06
CA ASP A 32 12.98 -1.16 14.36
C ASP A 32 12.17 -2.26 15.08
N TYR A 33 10.87 -2.04 15.30
CA TYR A 33 9.94 -2.90 16.06
C TYR A 33 10.03 -4.39 15.73
N TYR A 34 10.14 -4.74 14.44
CA TYR A 34 10.22 -6.12 13.96
C TYR A 34 11.64 -6.49 13.48
N SER A 35 12.54 -5.51 13.40
CA SER A 35 13.87 -5.72 12.82
C SER A 35 14.78 -6.59 13.67
N LYS A 36 14.52 -6.65 14.97
CA LYS A 36 15.29 -7.43 15.95
C LYS A 36 14.66 -8.78 16.27
N ASP A 37 13.49 -9.09 15.70
CA ASP A 37 12.82 -10.37 15.97
C ASP A 37 13.48 -11.51 15.18
N GLU A 38 14.33 -12.29 15.86
CA GLU A 38 15.03 -13.44 15.25
C GLU A 38 14.09 -14.54 14.74
N LYS A 39 12.83 -14.57 15.19
CA LYS A 39 11.84 -15.56 14.77
C LYS A 39 11.10 -15.17 13.50
N LEU A 40 11.31 -13.95 13.01
CA LEU A 40 10.67 -13.46 11.80
C LEU A 40 11.15 -14.25 10.59
N GLU A 41 10.23 -14.96 9.94
CA GLU A 41 10.53 -15.73 8.74
C GLU A 41 11.12 -14.83 7.65
N ASN A 42 12.14 -15.32 6.96
CA ASN A 42 12.87 -14.60 5.93
C ASN A 42 13.46 -13.24 6.36
N ARG A 43 13.70 -13.03 7.67
CA ARG A 43 14.31 -11.80 8.20
C ARG A 43 15.60 -11.38 7.48
N ALA A 44 16.43 -12.34 7.07
CA ALA A 44 17.69 -12.08 6.37
C ALA A 44 17.51 -11.32 5.03
N ASN A 45 16.31 -11.35 4.46
CA ASN A 45 15.94 -10.63 3.23
C ASN A 45 15.26 -9.29 3.53
N GLY A 46 14.93 -8.98 4.78
CA GLY A 46 14.40 -7.69 5.17
C GLY A 46 15.41 -6.55 5.03
N TRP A 47 14.89 -5.32 4.90
CA TRP A 47 15.66 -4.06 4.91
C TRP A 47 16.79 -4.00 3.88
N LYS A 48 16.52 -4.52 2.68
CA LYS A 48 17.38 -4.43 1.50
C LYS A 48 16.63 -3.84 0.32
N VAL A 49 17.36 -3.29 -0.64
CA VAL A 49 16.81 -2.79 -1.90
C VAL A 49 16.60 -3.95 -2.87
N TYR A 50 15.44 -3.97 -3.54
CA TYR A 50 15.09 -4.97 -4.55
C TYR A 50 14.61 -4.27 -5.82
N GLY A 51 14.89 -4.88 -6.98
CA GLY A 51 14.30 -4.45 -8.25
C GLY A 51 12.82 -4.82 -8.32
N ALA A 52 12.01 -3.92 -8.86
CA ALA A 52 10.58 -4.13 -9.06
C ALA A 52 10.10 -3.40 -10.33
N ASP A 53 9.41 -4.12 -11.21
CA ASP A 53 9.00 -3.62 -12.53
C ASP A 53 7.79 -2.68 -12.47
N PHE A 54 7.09 -2.62 -11.34
CA PHE A 54 5.91 -1.76 -11.15
C PHE A 54 6.26 -0.34 -10.70
N VAL A 55 7.55 -0.05 -10.48
CA VAL A 55 8.00 1.28 -10.07
C VAL A 55 8.02 2.22 -11.28
N THR A 56 7.35 3.36 -11.15
CA THR A 56 7.27 4.40 -12.17
C THR A 56 8.10 5.62 -11.78
N ILE A 57 8.44 6.46 -12.77
CA ILE A 57 9.20 7.70 -12.60
C ILE A 57 8.32 8.97 -12.72
N ASP A 58 7.03 8.78 -12.94
CA ASP A 58 6.05 9.87 -13.09
C ASP A 58 5.69 10.51 -11.74
N THR A 59 5.76 9.74 -10.66
CA THR A 59 5.38 10.18 -9.31
C THR A 59 6.34 9.62 -8.24
N GLY A 60 6.48 10.36 -7.12
CA GLY A 60 7.35 9.96 -6.01
C GLY A 60 8.83 10.24 -6.29
N THR A 61 9.71 9.35 -5.82
CA THR A 61 11.17 9.50 -5.89
C THR A 61 11.86 8.44 -6.75
N GLY A 62 11.11 7.51 -7.34
CA GLY A 62 11.65 6.31 -7.98
C GLY A 62 12.11 5.21 -7.01
N ILE A 63 11.93 5.41 -5.69
CA ILE A 63 12.16 4.38 -4.65
C ILE A 63 10.85 4.19 -3.88
N VAL A 64 10.35 2.95 -3.85
CA VAL A 64 9.05 2.61 -3.26
C VAL A 64 9.23 1.86 -1.94
N HIS A 65 8.47 2.26 -0.91
CA HIS A 65 8.38 1.52 0.34
C HIS A 65 7.53 0.26 0.17
N ILE A 66 8.06 -0.89 0.59
CA ILE A 66 7.39 -2.19 0.48
C ILE A 66 6.86 -2.66 1.84
N ALA A 67 5.56 -2.92 1.90
CA ALA A 67 4.83 -3.44 3.06
C ALA A 67 3.93 -4.62 2.64
N PRO A 68 4.45 -5.87 2.63
CA PRO A 68 3.81 -7.03 1.99
C PRO A 68 2.40 -7.37 2.48
N ALA A 69 2.02 -6.98 3.70
CA ALA A 69 0.69 -7.24 4.24
C ALA A 69 -0.38 -6.23 3.80
N PHE A 70 0.00 -5.17 3.06
CA PHE A 70 -0.86 -4.01 2.77
C PHE A 70 -0.85 -3.57 1.29
N GLY A 71 -0.13 -4.27 0.42
CA GLY A 71 -0.09 -4.01 -1.02
C GLY A 71 -0.06 -5.32 -1.81
N ALA A 72 -0.78 -5.37 -2.94
CA ALA A 72 -0.80 -6.56 -3.79
C ALA A 72 0.56 -6.76 -4.48
N ASP A 73 1.10 -5.70 -5.09
CA ASP A 73 2.41 -5.75 -5.77
C ASP A 73 3.55 -6.01 -4.78
N ASP A 74 3.46 -5.40 -3.59
CA ASP A 74 4.36 -5.65 -2.45
C ASP A 74 4.35 -7.12 -2.02
N TYR A 75 3.16 -7.74 -1.96
CA TYR A 75 2.99 -9.14 -1.60
C TYR A 75 3.58 -10.06 -2.68
N GLU A 76 3.31 -9.78 -3.96
CA GLU A 76 3.87 -10.55 -5.07
C GLU A 76 5.41 -10.47 -5.10
N LEU A 77 5.97 -9.28 -4.91
CA LEU A 77 7.42 -9.09 -4.76
C LEU A 77 7.95 -9.88 -3.56
N ALA A 78 7.26 -9.78 -2.42
CA ALA A 78 7.64 -10.49 -1.20
C ALA A 78 7.66 -12.01 -1.37
N GLN A 79 6.74 -12.57 -2.16
CA GLN A 79 6.76 -14.00 -2.48
C GLN A 79 7.96 -14.36 -3.37
N LYS A 80 8.24 -13.55 -4.40
CA LYS A 80 9.34 -13.79 -5.35
C LYS A 80 10.71 -13.75 -4.67
N VAL A 81 10.97 -12.72 -3.85
CA VAL A 81 12.28 -12.50 -3.21
C VAL A 81 12.31 -12.98 -1.75
N LYS A 82 11.23 -13.63 -1.29
CA LYS A 82 11.05 -14.13 0.07
C LYS A 82 11.31 -13.04 1.11
N LEU A 83 10.51 -11.98 1.11
CA LEU A 83 10.58 -10.94 2.15
C LEU A 83 9.90 -11.40 3.45
N PRO A 84 10.27 -10.82 4.60
CA PRO A 84 9.50 -11.01 5.82
C PRO A 84 8.08 -10.45 5.67
N PHE A 85 7.10 -11.22 6.12
CA PHE A 85 5.70 -10.81 6.12
C PHE A 85 5.32 -10.22 7.47
N ILE A 86 5.16 -8.89 7.53
CA ILE A 86 4.85 -8.17 8.78
C ILE A 86 3.45 -7.59 8.70
N GLN A 87 2.54 -8.18 9.45
CA GLN A 87 1.18 -7.68 9.60
C GLN A 87 1.05 -6.94 10.93
N HIS A 88 1.35 -5.64 10.93
CA HIS A 88 1.42 -4.81 12.12
C HIS A 88 0.11 -4.08 12.48
N VAL A 89 -0.97 -4.38 11.75
CA VAL A 89 -2.33 -3.87 11.99
C VAL A 89 -3.25 -5.07 12.28
N GLY A 90 -4.08 -4.95 13.31
CA GLY A 90 -5.10 -5.93 13.66
C GLY A 90 -6.29 -5.91 12.69
N THR A 91 -7.14 -6.93 12.77
CA THR A 91 -8.37 -7.01 11.96
C THR A 91 -9.42 -5.96 12.37
N ASP A 92 -9.23 -5.34 13.52
CA ASP A 92 -10.01 -4.22 14.06
C ASP A 92 -9.54 -2.85 13.57
N GLY A 93 -8.48 -2.80 12.73
CA GLY A 93 -7.94 -1.56 12.19
C GLY A 93 -7.03 -0.79 13.15
N HIS A 94 -6.57 -1.40 14.24
CA HIS A 94 -5.65 -0.78 15.19
C HIS A 94 -4.23 -1.33 15.05
N PHE A 95 -3.22 -0.52 15.35
CA PHE A 95 -1.85 -1.00 15.42
C PHE A 95 -1.69 -2.06 16.51
N LYS A 96 -0.98 -3.14 16.20
CA LYS A 96 -0.67 -4.19 17.18
C LYS A 96 0.32 -3.69 18.24
N LYS A 97 0.42 -4.41 19.36
CA LYS A 97 1.27 -4.08 20.51
C LYS A 97 2.76 -3.93 20.18
N GLU A 98 3.22 -4.62 19.14
CA GLU A 98 4.61 -4.59 18.67
C GLU A 98 4.96 -3.22 18.08
N VAL A 99 3.98 -2.44 17.61
CA VAL A 99 4.15 -1.05 17.13
C VAL A 99 4.16 -0.12 18.34
N THR A 100 5.22 -0.18 19.15
CA THR A 100 5.22 0.33 20.53
C THR A 100 4.80 1.79 20.68
N ASP A 101 5.21 2.68 19.77
CA ASP A 101 4.89 4.11 19.86
C ASP A 101 3.43 4.44 19.50
N PHE A 102 2.73 3.53 18.80
CA PHE A 102 1.37 3.76 18.29
C PHE A 102 0.40 2.63 18.64
N ALA A 103 0.78 1.73 19.54
CA ALA A 103 0.02 0.54 19.88
C ALA A 103 -1.42 0.87 20.27
N GLY A 104 -2.38 0.16 19.67
CA GLY A 104 -3.81 0.35 19.92
C GLY A 104 -4.41 1.63 19.31
N GLN A 105 -3.65 2.44 18.57
CA GLN A 105 -4.23 3.56 17.82
C GLN A 105 -4.90 3.05 16.54
N ASN A 106 -6.05 3.65 16.20
CA ASN A 106 -6.75 3.35 14.96
C ASN A 106 -5.98 3.93 13.78
N VAL A 107 -5.59 3.08 12.84
CA VAL A 107 -4.70 3.42 11.71
C VAL A 107 -5.36 4.42 10.76
N LYS A 108 -6.68 4.29 10.53
CA LYS A 108 -7.41 5.17 9.60
C LYS A 108 -8.84 5.42 10.10
N PRO A 109 -9.02 6.31 11.08
CA PRO A 109 -10.34 6.61 11.62
C PRO A 109 -11.28 7.16 10.54
N LYS A 110 -12.57 6.86 10.63
CA LYS A 110 -13.57 7.52 9.78
C LYS A 110 -13.73 8.98 10.22
N SER A 111 -13.68 9.92 9.28
CA SER A 111 -14.05 11.31 9.55
C SER A 111 -15.57 11.46 9.73
N THR A 112 -15.99 12.27 10.70
CA THR A 112 -17.40 12.60 10.96
C THR A 112 -17.65 14.09 10.78
N ALA A 113 -18.90 14.53 10.93
CA ALA A 113 -19.24 15.95 10.88
C ALA A 113 -18.61 16.72 12.05
N GLU A 114 -18.53 16.06 13.21
CA GLU A 114 -17.94 16.57 14.45
C GLU A 114 -16.42 16.51 14.41
N GLU A 115 -15.86 15.49 13.77
CA GLU A 115 -14.43 15.26 13.68
C GLU A 115 -13.93 15.16 12.23
N LYS A 116 -13.76 16.35 11.64
CA LYS A 116 -13.14 16.50 10.33
C LYS A 116 -11.69 16.00 10.34
N ASP A 117 -11.27 15.42 9.23
CA ASP A 117 -9.90 14.93 9.02
C ASP A 117 -9.41 13.86 10.02
N ALA A 118 -10.31 13.23 10.79
CA ALA A 118 -9.96 12.13 11.70
C ALA A 118 -9.16 11.00 11.01
N HIS A 119 -9.37 10.76 9.72
CA HIS A 119 -8.61 9.80 8.90
C HIS A 119 -7.09 10.08 8.84
N GLN A 120 -6.62 11.27 9.22
CA GLN A 120 -5.21 11.65 9.26
C GLN A 120 -4.61 11.56 10.66
N ARG A 121 -5.38 11.18 11.70
CA ARG A 121 -4.93 11.29 13.09
C ARG A 121 -3.65 10.49 13.37
N ALA A 122 -3.64 9.21 13.00
CA ALA A 122 -2.46 8.36 13.14
C ALA A 122 -1.31 8.85 12.24
N ASP A 123 -1.60 9.25 11.01
CA ASP A 123 -0.61 9.78 10.06
C ASP A 123 0.12 11.00 10.65
N ILE A 124 -0.61 11.90 11.31
CA ILE A 124 -0.05 13.10 11.95
C ILE A 124 0.92 12.73 13.08
N GLU A 125 0.59 11.75 13.91
CA GLU A 125 1.47 11.31 14.99
C GLU A 125 2.73 10.62 14.45
N ILE A 126 2.60 9.81 13.40
CA ILE A 126 3.74 9.22 12.68
C ILE A 126 4.64 10.31 12.10
N ILE A 127 4.07 11.31 11.41
CA ILE A 127 4.84 12.43 10.84
C ILE A 127 5.57 13.21 11.95
N LYS A 128 4.93 13.47 13.09
CA LYS A 128 5.58 14.11 14.26
C LYS A 128 6.74 13.27 14.78
N PHE A 129 6.56 11.95 14.89
CA PHE A 129 7.63 11.05 15.29
C PHE A 129 8.82 11.12 14.32
N LEU A 130 8.57 11.00 13.02
CA LEU A 130 9.61 11.07 11.99
C LEU A 130 10.36 12.40 12.02
N ALA A 131 9.65 13.52 12.21
CA ALA A 131 10.25 14.84 12.35
C ALA A 131 11.17 14.93 13.58
N ARG A 132 10.74 14.41 14.73
CA ARG A 132 11.55 14.39 15.97
C ARG A 132 12.81 13.54 15.82
N GLN A 133 12.74 12.45 15.05
CA GLN A 133 13.89 11.57 14.77
C GLN A 133 14.81 12.10 13.66
N GLY A 134 14.47 13.22 13.00
CA GLY A 134 15.22 13.75 11.86
C GLY A 134 15.08 12.94 10.57
N ASN A 135 14.12 12.01 10.52
CA ASN A 135 13.89 11.12 9.37
C ASN A 135 12.81 11.64 8.39
N LEU A 136 12.27 12.84 8.63
CA LEU A 136 11.27 13.46 7.76
C LEU A 136 11.94 14.46 6.81
N PHE A 137 11.97 14.15 5.51
CA PHE A 137 12.52 15.06 4.50
C PHE A 137 11.55 16.16 4.09
N ALA A 138 10.29 15.80 3.81
CA ALA A 138 9.23 16.69 3.36
C ALA A 138 7.88 16.13 3.82
N LYS A 139 6.88 17.01 3.94
CA LYS A 139 5.48 16.64 4.06
C LYS A 139 4.65 17.51 3.14
N GLU A 140 3.72 16.90 2.44
CA GLU A 140 2.78 17.58 1.55
C GLU A 140 1.39 16.97 1.75
N LYS A 141 0.35 17.75 1.43
CA LYS A 141 -1.03 17.25 1.44
C LYS A 141 -1.43 16.98 0.00
N ILE A 142 -1.83 15.74 -0.27
CA ILE A 142 -2.29 15.31 -1.58
C ILE A 142 -3.79 15.04 -1.50
N ILE A 143 -4.55 15.58 -2.44
CA ILE A 143 -5.97 15.31 -2.59
C ILE A 143 -6.14 14.33 -3.74
N HIS A 144 -6.70 13.16 -3.45
CA HIS A 144 -6.90 12.10 -4.44
C HIS A 144 -8.13 11.26 -4.08
N SER A 145 -8.56 10.44 -5.04
CA SER A 145 -9.62 9.45 -4.78
C SER A 145 -9.06 8.30 -3.93
N TYR A 146 -9.79 7.94 -2.88
CA TYR A 146 -9.42 6.85 -1.96
C TYR A 146 -10.62 5.92 -1.73
N PRO A 147 -10.44 4.59 -1.68
CA PRO A 147 -11.55 3.65 -1.52
C PRO A 147 -12.17 3.71 -0.12
N HIS A 148 -13.49 3.74 -0.08
CA HIS A 148 -14.28 3.74 1.15
C HIS A 148 -15.28 2.59 1.15
N CYS A 149 -15.67 2.13 2.33
CA CYS A 149 -16.71 1.13 2.49
C CYS A 149 -18.04 1.70 1.96
N TRP A 150 -18.61 1.06 0.94
CA TRP A 150 -19.86 1.49 0.31
C TRP A 150 -21.09 1.52 1.23
N ARG A 151 -21.01 0.92 2.44
CA ARG A 151 -22.11 0.93 3.43
C ARG A 151 -21.98 1.99 4.50
N CYS A 152 -20.76 2.21 4.97
CA CYS A 152 -20.52 3.00 6.18
C CYS A 152 -19.46 4.09 5.98
N ASP A 153 -18.98 4.31 4.76
CA ASP A 153 -18.00 5.32 4.37
C ASP A 153 -16.71 5.32 5.20
N THR A 154 -16.38 4.20 5.84
CA THR A 154 -15.09 4.06 6.53
C THR A 154 -13.99 3.89 5.48
N PRO A 155 -12.85 4.61 5.58
CA PRO A 155 -11.72 4.41 4.68
C PRO A 155 -11.25 2.96 4.71
N LEU A 156 -11.06 2.35 3.53
CA LEU A 156 -10.62 0.97 3.45
C LEU A 156 -9.08 0.87 3.54
N LEU A 157 -8.61 -0.24 4.09
CA LEU A 157 -7.20 -0.61 4.08
C LEU A 157 -7.05 -1.85 3.20
N ASN A 158 -6.06 -1.84 2.31
CA ASN A 158 -5.58 -3.09 1.74
C ASN A 158 -4.98 -3.91 2.87
N TYR A 159 -5.44 -5.15 3.02
CA TYR A 159 -5.10 -5.99 4.15
C TYR A 159 -5.03 -7.44 3.70
N ALA A 160 -3.88 -8.07 3.88
CA ALA A 160 -3.70 -9.48 3.59
C ALA A 160 -4.47 -10.34 4.60
N ALA A 161 -5.50 -11.03 4.12
CA ALA A 161 -6.33 -11.93 4.94
C ALA A 161 -6.63 -13.21 4.20
N SER A 162 -6.92 -14.27 4.96
CA SER A 162 -7.46 -15.51 4.39
C SER A 162 -8.87 -15.27 3.87
N SER A 163 -9.14 -15.67 2.63
CA SER A 163 -10.44 -15.54 1.99
C SER A 163 -10.64 -16.65 0.97
N TRP A 164 -11.90 -17.04 0.74
CA TRP A 164 -12.30 -17.94 -0.33
C TRP A 164 -12.58 -17.14 -1.59
N PHE A 165 -12.03 -17.61 -2.71
CA PHE A 165 -12.16 -16.97 -4.01
C PHE A 165 -12.75 -17.91 -5.04
N VAL A 166 -13.56 -17.36 -5.94
CA VAL A 166 -13.92 -18.01 -7.20
C VAL A 166 -12.88 -17.60 -8.25
N LYS A 167 -12.28 -18.58 -8.94
CA LYS A 167 -11.22 -18.37 -9.94
C LYS A 167 -11.72 -17.77 -11.25
N VAL A 168 -12.30 -16.57 -11.18
CA VAL A 168 -12.92 -15.84 -12.30
C VAL A 168 -11.92 -15.59 -13.43
N ALA A 169 -10.66 -15.29 -13.11
CA ALA A 169 -9.64 -15.00 -14.11
C ALA A 169 -9.49 -16.14 -15.13
N SER A 170 -9.73 -17.39 -14.73
CA SER A 170 -9.61 -18.57 -15.60
C SER A 170 -10.71 -18.69 -16.67
N PHE A 171 -11.84 -18.00 -16.52
CA PHE A 171 -12.96 -18.03 -17.47
C PHE A 171 -13.42 -16.63 -17.90
N LYS A 172 -12.59 -15.61 -17.69
CA LYS A 172 -12.84 -14.21 -18.04
C LYS A 172 -13.25 -14.03 -19.50
N ASP A 173 -12.55 -14.67 -20.43
CA ASP A 173 -12.84 -14.55 -21.87
C ASP A 173 -14.23 -15.08 -22.23
N LYS A 174 -14.70 -16.12 -21.52
CA LYS A 174 -16.07 -16.62 -21.68
C LYS A 174 -17.11 -15.61 -21.19
N LEU A 175 -16.83 -14.87 -20.12
CA LEU A 175 -17.70 -13.80 -19.62
C LEU A 175 -17.78 -12.64 -20.61
N VAL A 176 -16.64 -12.22 -21.16
CA VAL A 176 -16.59 -11.17 -22.19
C VAL A 176 -17.36 -11.60 -23.45
N ALA A 177 -17.16 -12.84 -23.91
CA ALA A 177 -17.88 -13.38 -25.06
C ALA A 177 -19.40 -13.51 -24.80
N ALA A 178 -19.81 -13.84 -23.58
CA ALA A 178 -21.22 -13.88 -23.20
C ALA A 178 -21.82 -12.47 -23.15
N ASN A 179 -21.08 -11.48 -22.64
CA ASN A 179 -21.51 -10.09 -22.58
C ASN A 179 -21.86 -9.52 -23.96
N LYS A 180 -21.08 -9.86 -24.99
CA LYS A 180 -21.34 -9.44 -26.38
C LYS A 180 -22.66 -9.96 -26.96
N LYS A 181 -23.26 -10.98 -26.35
CA LYS A 181 -24.56 -11.54 -26.78
C LYS A 181 -25.75 -10.86 -26.09
N VAL A 182 -25.49 -10.06 -25.06
CA VAL A 182 -26.52 -9.37 -24.28
C VAL A 182 -26.91 -8.08 -25.01
N ARG A 183 -28.20 -7.84 -25.14
CA ARG A 183 -28.71 -6.55 -25.61
C ARG A 183 -28.72 -5.56 -24.44
N TRP A 184 -27.76 -4.65 -24.43
CA TRP A 184 -27.67 -3.58 -23.45
C TRP A 184 -28.51 -2.36 -23.86
N VAL A 185 -29.13 -1.72 -22.88
CA VAL A 185 -29.81 -0.43 -23.06
C VAL A 185 -29.39 0.50 -21.92
N PRO A 186 -28.59 1.55 -22.18
CA PRO A 186 -28.01 1.92 -23.48
C PRO A 186 -26.79 1.03 -23.84
N GLU A 187 -26.44 0.97 -25.12
CA GLU A 187 -25.46 0.01 -25.67
C GLU A 187 -24.04 0.21 -25.12
N GLU A 188 -23.66 1.48 -24.87
CA GLU A 188 -22.32 1.84 -24.41
C GLU A 188 -22.01 1.32 -22.99
N VAL A 189 -23.03 0.91 -22.23
CA VAL A 189 -22.83 0.25 -20.93
C VAL A 189 -22.25 -1.14 -21.12
N GLY A 190 -22.72 -1.87 -22.13
CA GLY A 190 -22.31 -3.24 -22.40
C GLY A 190 -20.88 -3.34 -22.91
N GLU A 191 -20.57 -2.56 -23.95
CA GLU A 191 -19.22 -2.52 -24.53
C GLU A 191 -18.25 -1.72 -23.66
N GLY A 192 -18.69 -0.59 -23.12
CA GLY A 192 -17.88 0.30 -22.31
C GLY A 192 -17.78 -0.16 -20.85
N ARG A 193 -18.66 0.36 -19.99
CA ARG A 193 -18.48 0.24 -18.52
C ARG A 193 -18.36 -1.21 -18.05
N PHE A 194 -19.27 -2.08 -18.45
CA PHE A 194 -19.30 -3.47 -18.01
C PHE A 194 -18.30 -4.34 -18.77
N GLY A 195 -18.15 -4.13 -20.08
CA GLY A 195 -17.17 -4.79 -20.93
C GLY A 195 -15.73 -4.57 -20.44
N ASN A 196 -15.32 -3.29 -20.30
CA ASN A 196 -13.99 -2.92 -19.80
C ASN A 196 -13.73 -3.45 -18.37
N TRP A 197 -14.76 -3.53 -17.53
CA TRP A 197 -14.64 -4.12 -16.20
C TRP A 197 -14.40 -5.63 -16.26
N LEU A 198 -15.15 -6.35 -17.12
CA LEU A 198 -14.96 -7.79 -17.32
C LEU A 198 -13.57 -8.12 -17.86
N GLU A 199 -13.03 -7.33 -18.78
CA GLU A 199 -11.69 -7.52 -19.33
C GLU A 199 -10.57 -7.46 -18.28
N ASN A 200 -10.83 -6.76 -17.17
CA ASN A 200 -9.92 -6.62 -16.04
C ASN A 200 -10.36 -7.40 -14.79
N ALA A 201 -11.36 -8.29 -14.93
CA ALA A 201 -11.90 -9.03 -13.82
C ALA A 201 -10.83 -9.90 -13.13
N ARG A 202 -10.71 -9.71 -11.82
CA ARG A 202 -9.88 -10.53 -10.92
C ARG A 202 -10.74 -11.60 -10.25
N ASP A 203 -10.09 -12.54 -9.57
CA ASP A 203 -10.78 -13.57 -8.80
C ASP A 203 -11.71 -12.97 -7.74
N TRP A 204 -12.91 -13.53 -7.63
CA TRP A 204 -13.97 -12.96 -6.81
C TRP A 204 -13.88 -13.46 -5.38
N ALA A 205 -13.55 -12.58 -4.44
CA ALA A 205 -13.61 -12.86 -3.01
C ALA A 205 -15.08 -13.05 -2.57
N ILE A 206 -15.45 -14.26 -2.12
CA ILE A 206 -16.82 -14.62 -1.72
C ILE A 206 -17.00 -14.78 -0.22
N SER A 207 -15.95 -15.13 0.54
CA SER A 207 -16.07 -15.23 1.99
C SER A 207 -16.18 -13.85 2.64
N ARG A 208 -16.98 -13.74 3.70
CA ARG A 208 -17.08 -12.54 4.53
C ARG A 208 -16.99 -12.96 5.99
N SER A 209 -16.05 -12.38 6.72
CA SER A 209 -16.06 -12.42 8.19
C SER A 209 -17.09 -11.39 8.64
N ARG A 210 -18.25 -11.87 9.11
CA ARG A 210 -19.39 -11.05 9.51
C ARG A 210 -19.53 -11.02 11.01
#